data_AF-A0A965LGL1-F1
#
_entry.id   AF-A0A965LGL1-F1
#
_cell.length_a   1.000
_cell.length_b   1.000
_cell.length_c   1.000
_cell.angle_alpha   90.00
_cell.angle_beta   90.00
_cell.angle_gamma   90.00
#
_symmetry.space_group_name_H-M   'P 1'
#
loop_
_entity.id
_entity.type
_entity.pdbx_description
1 polymer ?
#
loop_
_entity_poly.entity_id
_entity_poly.type
_entity_poly.pdbx_seq_one_letter_code
_entity_poly.pdbx_strand_id
1 'polypeptide(L)'
;STATGIKPAEAGPGILRQEARIELKEGKTASLVRAVAVATSRDVENAPEVAPLAAEVCADAMRAGYDAVLAESLQVWEHRWKASDIAVEGPARDQVYLRYGAFSMLQMAPFHTDRMSIPARAFAYNRYHGLYYWDSETFLLPQYLHSHPEVAENLLSFRSRTLPGARRNAAHLQAKGACFPWMTDSQDGFEQGPWNIGDYLWHQTADIAYAIDQYVRATGDVAFMQQKGLEILIEGARFWLSKLQPDSRGVFHLPDTVGPDELDKHGKDNGYVSLMARHHLRLAAQWVRSSLLEAPGETEMLLARLKCEKKETVPWLEASDRLAVPKVPGTEIPLQDEFLIAKKPLKFEGLGVEQAYAMRHTHRVVKQADIILAMFLLQEEFTTEQLREAYDFYEPMTLHYSSLSYNTHAVLAMRIGRER
;
A
#
# COMPACT_ATOMS: atom_id res chain seq x y z
N SER A 1 -37.62 29.24 -21.03
CA SER A 1 -38.07 28.05 -21.79
C SER A 1 -39.16 27.39 -20.97
N THR A 2 -40.22 26.90 -21.59
CA THR A 2 -41.21 26.04 -20.92
C THR A 2 -40.75 24.60 -21.09
N ALA A 3 -40.29 23.96 -20.02
CA ALA A 3 -39.89 22.55 -20.07
C ALA A 3 -41.15 21.68 -20.07
N THR A 4 -41.64 21.32 -21.25
CA THR A 4 -42.68 20.31 -21.41
C THR A 4 -42.03 19.03 -21.93
N GLY A 5 -41.80 18.05 -21.05
CA GLY A 5 -41.61 16.66 -21.49
C GLY A 5 -40.29 15.99 -21.12
N ILE A 6 -39.94 15.91 -19.84
CA ILE A 6 -39.10 14.79 -19.38
C ILE A 6 -40.03 13.58 -19.26
N LYS A 7 -39.85 12.58 -20.13
CA LYS A 7 -40.58 11.31 -20.04
C LYS A 7 -40.03 10.48 -18.88
N PRO A 8 -40.86 9.63 -18.24
CA PRO A 8 -40.38 8.59 -17.34
C PRO A 8 -39.32 7.72 -18.03
N ALA A 9 -38.41 7.13 -17.27
CA ALA A 9 -37.41 6.24 -17.83
C ALA A 9 -38.06 4.93 -18.32
N GLU A 10 -37.67 4.47 -19.50
CA GLU A 10 -38.08 3.20 -20.09
C GLU A 10 -36.91 2.21 -20.02
N ALA A 11 -37.17 1.03 -19.46
CA ALA A 11 -36.19 -0.05 -19.37
C ALA A 11 -36.25 -0.96 -20.60
N GLY A 12 -35.09 -1.23 -21.20
CA GLY A 12 -34.90 -2.23 -22.24
C GLY A 12 -33.72 -3.16 -21.92
N PRO A 13 -33.44 -4.18 -22.73
CA PRO A 13 -32.31 -5.09 -22.50
C PRO A 13 -30.98 -4.34 -22.41
N GLY A 14 -30.39 -4.29 -21.22
CA GLY A 14 -29.10 -3.64 -20.94
C GLY A 14 -29.10 -2.10 -20.96
N ILE A 15 -30.26 -1.45 -21.12
CA ILE A 15 -30.35 0.02 -21.25
C ILE A 15 -31.53 0.56 -20.46
N LEU A 16 -31.31 1.62 -19.70
CA LEU A 16 -32.36 2.48 -19.14
C LEU A 16 -32.34 3.82 -19.88
N ARG A 17 -33.42 4.17 -20.58
CA ARG A 17 -33.50 5.39 -21.39
C ARG A 17 -34.46 6.39 -20.77
N GLN A 18 -34.03 7.64 -20.64
CA GLN A 18 -34.89 8.76 -20.27
C GLN A 18 -34.77 9.85 -21.36
N GLU A 19 -35.89 10.40 -21.81
CA GLU A 19 -35.93 11.38 -22.90
C GLU A 19 -36.49 12.71 -22.40
N ALA A 20 -35.78 13.80 -22.71
CA ALA A 20 -36.21 15.16 -22.45
C ALA A 20 -36.23 15.96 -23.75
N ARG A 21 -37.36 16.60 -24.06
CA ARG A 21 -37.48 17.53 -25.20
C ARG A 21 -37.52 18.96 -24.69
N ILE A 22 -36.57 19.78 -25.16
CA ILE A 22 -36.43 21.17 -24.74
C ILE A 22 -36.50 22.06 -25.98
N GLU A 23 -37.48 22.95 -26.03
CA GLU A 23 -37.54 24.00 -27.06
C GLU A 23 -36.69 25.20 -26.63
N LEU A 24 -35.58 25.41 -27.35
CA LEU A 24 -34.68 26.54 -27.14
C LEU A 24 -35.06 27.71 -28.04
N LYS A 25 -35.01 28.92 -27.48
CA LYS A 25 -35.18 30.17 -28.21
C LYS A 25 -33.82 30.84 -28.42
N GLU A 26 -33.68 31.60 -29.49
CA GLU A 26 -32.46 32.37 -29.76
C GLU A 26 -32.08 33.24 -28.54
N GLY A 27 -30.79 33.21 -28.18
CA GLY A 27 -30.26 33.92 -27.02
C GLY A 27 -30.75 33.42 -25.65
N LYS A 28 -31.39 32.24 -25.56
CA LYS A 28 -31.82 31.62 -24.29
C LYS A 28 -31.06 30.34 -23.99
N THR A 29 -30.71 30.15 -22.71
CA THR A 29 -30.09 28.92 -22.19
C THR A 29 -31.13 27.99 -21.59
N ALA A 30 -30.90 26.69 -21.67
CA ALA A 30 -31.60 25.69 -20.88
C ALA A 30 -30.58 24.78 -20.19
N SER A 31 -30.92 24.30 -18.99
CA SER A 31 -30.09 23.39 -18.20
C SER A 31 -30.88 22.14 -17.87
N LEU A 32 -30.19 21.00 -17.91
CA LEU A 32 -30.73 19.71 -17.43
C LEU A 32 -29.91 19.30 -16.21
N VAL A 33 -30.59 19.11 -15.09
CA VAL A 33 -29.98 18.58 -13.86
C VAL A 33 -30.38 17.12 -13.74
N ARG A 34 -29.38 16.26 -13.52
CA ARG A 34 -29.58 14.83 -13.30
C ARG A 34 -28.79 14.41 -12.06
N ALA A 35 -29.46 13.77 -11.10
CA ALA A 35 -28.82 13.06 -10.02
C ALA A 35 -28.70 11.57 -10.37
N VAL A 36 -27.61 10.95 -9.94
CA VAL A 36 -27.37 9.50 -10.03
C VAL A 36 -26.82 9.07 -8.68
N ALA A 37 -27.45 8.07 -8.08
CA ALA A 37 -26.96 7.42 -6.87
C ALA A 37 -26.62 5.95 -7.18
N VAL A 38 -25.53 5.48 -6.60
CA VAL A 38 -25.11 4.08 -6.66
C VAL A 38 -25.01 3.58 -5.22
N ALA A 39 -25.75 2.52 -4.91
CA ALA A 39 -25.66 1.81 -3.65
C ALA A 39 -25.48 0.32 -3.93
N THR A 40 -24.87 -0.38 -2.99
CA THR A 40 -24.56 -1.80 -3.06
C THR A 40 -24.95 -2.48 -1.76
N SER A 41 -24.94 -3.81 -1.74
CA SER A 41 -25.13 -4.59 -0.51
C SER A 41 -24.04 -4.35 0.55
N ARG A 42 -22.98 -3.59 0.23
CA ARG A 42 -21.93 -3.19 1.20
C ARG A 42 -22.31 -1.94 2.00
N ASP A 43 -23.30 -1.17 1.52
CA ASP A 43 -23.74 0.10 2.07
C ASP A 43 -24.93 -0.04 3.04
N VAL A 44 -25.50 -1.24 3.13
CA VAL A 44 -26.68 -1.57 3.95
C VAL A 44 -26.48 -2.87 4.70
N GLU A 45 -27.24 -3.08 5.78
CA GLU A 45 -27.25 -4.36 6.50
C GLU A 45 -28.06 -5.42 5.75
N ASN A 46 -29.19 -5.02 5.15
CA ASN A 46 -30.09 -5.93 4.45
C ASN A 46 -30.13 -5.62 2.95
N ALA A 47 -29.89 -6.63 2.11
CA ALA A 47 -29.88 -6.48 0.65
C ALA A 47 -31.15 -5.81 0.04
N PRO A 48 -32.37 -6.02 0.56
CA PRO A 48 -33.55 -5.31 0.09
C PRO A 48 -33.53 -3.77 0.27
N GLU A 49 -32.66 -3.23 1.13
CA GLU A 49 -32.52 -1.79 1.41
C GLU A 49 -31.67 -1.05 0.36
N VAL A 50 -30.94 -1.77 -0.50
CA VAL A 50 -30.05 -1.17 -1.50
C VAL A 50 -30.78 -0.24 -2.46
N ALA A 51 -31.90 -0.70 -3.04
CA ALA A 51 -32.68 0.09 -4.00
C ALA A 51 -33.39 1.28 -3.32
N PRO A 52 -34.05 1.13 -2.16
CA PRO A 52 -34.54 2.25 -1.37
C PRO A 52 -33.48 3.32 -1.07
N LEU A 53 -32.29 2.92 -0.60
CA LEU A 53 -31.21 3.84 -0.27
C LEU A 53 -30.77 4.67 -1.49
N ALA A 54 -30.53 4.02 -2.63
CA ALA A 54 -30.17 4.73 -3.87
C ALA A 54 -31.28 5.69 -4.33
N ALA A 55 -32.54 5.30 -4.21
CA ALA A 55 -33.67 6.15 -4.57
C ALA A 55 -33.79 7.36 -3.65
N GLU A 56 -33.60 7.18 -2.34
CA GLU A 56 -33.64 8.24 -1.34
C GLU A 56 -32.52 9.27 -1.55
N VAL A 57 -31.27 8.82 -1.68
CA VAL A 57 -30.12 9.70 -1.94
C VAL A 57 -30.32 10.53 -3.23
N CYS A 58 -30.86 9.91 -4.28
CA CYS A 58 -31.16 10.60 -5.53
C CYS A 58 -32.27 11.64 -5.36
N ALA A 59 -33.33 11.30 -4.61
CA ALA A 59 -34.43 12.22 -4.32
C ALA A 59 -33.99 13.40 -3.46
N ASP A 60 -33.10 13.19 -2.48
CA ASP A 60 -32.50 14.24 -1.67
C ASP A 60 -31.64 15.19 -2.49
N ALA A 61 -30.75 14.67 -3.34
CA ALA A 61 -29.94 15.49 -4.23
C ALA A 61 -30.80 16.34 -5.19
N MET A 62 -31.88 15.76 -5.72
CA MET A 62 -32.83 16.50 -6.57
C MET A 62 -33.63 17.56 -5.80
N ARG A 63 -33.98 17.31 -4.52
CA ARG A 63 -34.64 18.29 -3.64
C ARG A 63 -33.72 19.46 -3.31
N ALA A 64 -32.45 19.18 -2.99
CA ALA A 64 -31.46 20.19 -2.65
C ALA A 64 -31.12 21.08 -3.86
N GLY A 65 -31.03 20.48 -5.04
CA GLY A 65 -30.67 21.17 -6.28
C GLY A 65 -29.15 21.29 -6.49
N TYR A 66 -28.75 21.57 -7.73
CA TYR A 66 -27.34 21.54 -8.15
C TYR A 66 -26.45 22.49 -7.33
N ASP A 67 -26.90 23.75 -7.13
CA ASP A 67 -26.07 24.76 -6.46
C ASP A 67 -25.81 24.41 -4.99
N ALA A 68 -26.80 23.83 -4.30
CA ALA A 68 -26.64 23.39 -2.90
C ALA A 68 -25.68 22.20 -2.79
N VAL A 69 -25.83 21.20 -3.65
CA VAL A 69 -24.95 20.02 -3.70
C VAL A 69 -23.52 20.40 -4.11
N LEU A 70 -23.37 21.37 -5.03
CA LEU A 70 -22.06 21.91 -5.40
C LEU A 70 -21.41 22.64 -4.22
N ALA A 71 -22.17 23.45 -3.49
CA ALA A 71 -21.65 24.15 -2.31
C ALA A 71 -21.18 23.17 -1.22
N GLU A 72 -21.95 22.11 -0.97
CA GLU A 72 -21.54 21.02 -0.07
C GLU A 72 -20.25 20.34 -0.55
N SER A 73 -20.16 20.00 -1.84
CA SER A 73 -18.95 19.41 -2.43
C SER A 73 -17.73 20.33 -2.28
N LEU A 74 -17.89 21.64 -2.51
CA LEU A 74 -16.83 22.62 -2.36
C LEU A 74 -16.33 22.71 -0.92
N GLN A 75 -17.21 22.64 0.08
CA GLN A 75 -16.81 22.62 1.49
C GLN A 75 -15.98 21.38 1.85
N VAL A 76 -16.38 20.21 1.36
CA VAL A 76 -15.60 18.97 1.54
C VAL A 76 -14.22 19.09 0.90
N TRP A 77 -14.15 19.62 -0.32
CA TRP A 77 -12.89 19.81 -1.02
C TRP A 77 -11.99 20.86 -0.35
N GLU A 78 -12.55 21.96 0.13
CA GLU A 78 -11.81 22.99 0.86
C GLU A 78 -11.17 22.42 2.13
N HIS A 79 -11.92 21.62 2.89
CA HIS A 79 -11.41 20.96 4.08
C HIS A 79 -10.24 20.02 3.75
N ARG A 80 -10.40 19.16 2.73
CA ARG A 80 -9.35 18.23 2.30
C ARG A 80 -8.09 18.95 1.79
N TRP A 81 -8.26 20.00 1.01
CA TRP A 81 -7.14 20.76 0.47
C TRP A 81 -6.36 21.51 1.55
N LYS A 82 -7.06 22.04 2.56
CA LYS A 82 -6.43 22.78 3.65
C LYS A 82 -5.34 21.97 4.37
N ALA A 83 -5.50 20.65 4.48
CA ALA A 83 -4.55 19.76 5.13
C ALA A 83 -3.53 19.11 4.17
N SER A 84 -3.68 19.28 2.85
CA SER A 84 -2.88 18.55 1.85
C SER A 84 -2.16 19.41 0.81
N ASP A 85 -2.52 20.69 0.66
CA ASP A 85 -1.86 21.54 -0.34
C ASP A 85 -0.40 21.80 0.02
N ILE A 86 0.48 21.61 -0.96
CA ILE A 86 1.91 21.91 -0.86
C ILE A 86 2.20 22.98 -1.90
N ALA A 87 2.49 24.18 -1.41
CA ALA A 87 2.93 25.28 -2.26
C ALA A 87 4.43 25.15 -2.52
N VAL A 88 4.84 25.21 -3.78
CA VAL A 88 6.26 25.19 -4.17
C VAL A 88 6.64 26.45 -4.91
N GLU A 89 7.83 26.95 -4.62
CA GLU A 89 8.47 28.00 -5.41
C GLU A 89 9.08 27.36 -6.66
N GLY A 90 8.70 27.86 -7.85
CA GLY A 90 9.19 27.31 -9.10
C GLY A 90 8.21 27.49 -10.26
N PRO A 91 8.39 26.75 -11.37
CA PRO A 91 7.48 26.78 -12.49
C PRO A 91 6.05 26.42 -12.09
N ALA A 92 5.06 27.20 -12.54
CA ALA A 92 3.64 26.92 -12.28
C ALA A 92 3.21 25.50 -12.69
N ARG A 93 3.89 24.93 -13.69
CA ARG A 93 3.69 23.54 -14.13
C ARG A 93 3.95 22.53 -13.00
N ASP A 94 4.99 22.73 -12.21
CA ASP A 94 5.37 21.78 -11.17
C ASP A 94 4.39 21.84 -10.00
N GLN A 95 3.89 23.04 -9.67
CA GLN A 95 2.76 23.23 -8.76
C GLN A 95 1.49 22.49 -9.21
N VAL A 96 1.18 22.54 -10.51
CA VAL A 96 0.04 21.82 -11.10
C VAL A 96 0.23 20.31 -10.98
N TYR A 97 1.42 19.77 -11.23
CA TYR A 97 1.67 18.33 -11.09
C TYR A 97 1.56 17.85 -9.63
N LEU A 98 2.09 18.61 -8.68
CA LEU A 98 1.96 18.29 -7.26
C LEU A 98 0.49 18.29 -6.82
N ARG A 99 -0.26 19.33 -7.19
CA ARG A 99 -1.70 19.40 -6.91
C ARG A 99 -2.47 18.30 -7.63
N TYR A 100 -2.10 17.93 -8.86
CA TYR A 100 -2.74 16.80 -9.53
C TYR A 100 -2.50 15.47 -8.80
N GLY A 101 -1.30 15.26 -8.27
CA GLY A 101 -0.98 14.11 -7.41
C GLY A 101 -1.82 14.10 -6.12
N ALA A 102 -1.83 15.20 -5.38
CA ALA A 102 -2.62 15.34 -4.16
C ALA A 102 -4.14 15.19 -4.42
N PHE A 103 -4.64 15.78 -5.50
CA PHE A 103 -6.03 15.62 -5.93
C PHE A 103 -6.37 14.15 -6.19
N SER A 104 -5.52 13.44 -6.93
CA SER A 104 -5.70 12.03 -7.23
C SER A 104 -5.76 11.20 -5.94
N MET A 105 -4.86 11.46 -4.99
CA MET A 105 -4.88 10.83 -3.66
C MET A 105 -6.19 11.10 -2.92
N LEU A 106 -6.58 12.37 -2.77
CA LEU A 106 -7.78 12.78 -2.04
C LEU A 106 -9.09 12.27 -2.66
N GLN A 107 -9.13 12.02 -3.97
CA GLN A 107 -10.28 11.39 -4.62
C GLN A 107 -10.42 9.91 -4.27
N MET A 108 -9.29 9.21 -4.10
CA MET A 108 -9.26 7.76 -3.91
C MET A 108 -9.31 7.36 -2.42
N ALA A 109 -9.01 8.31 -1.52
CA ALA A 109 -8.98 8.12 -0.08
C ALA A 109 -10.33 7.61 0.47
N PRO A 110 -10.34 6.48 1.21
CA PRO A 110 -11.56 5.92 1.81
C PRO A 110 -11.94 6.67 3.09
N PHE A 111 -12.30 7.95 2.99
CA PHE A 111 -12.73 8.79 4.13
C PHE A 111 -13.95 8.23 4.89
N HIS A 112 -14.78 7.44 4.20
CA HIS A 112 -16.09 7.01 4.69
C HIS A 112 -16.09 5.57 5.24
N THR A 113 -14.99 4.82 5.12
CA THR A 113 -14.98 3.40 5.51
C THR A 113 -13.59 2.83 5.74
N ASP A 114 -13.49 1.88 6.66
CA ASP A 114 -12.33 1.01 6.89
C ASP A 114 -12.43 -0.33 6.13
N ARG A 115 -13.49 -0.53 5.34
CA ARG A 115 -13.79 -1.79 4.63
C ARG A 115 -13.09 -1.91 3.28
N MET A 116 -12.34 -0.90 2.85
CA MET A 116 -11.55 -0.92 1.63
C MET A 116 -10.27 -0.11 1.80
N SER A 117 -9.23 -0.48 1.05
CA SER A 117 -8.01 0.30 0.90
C SER A 117 -8.00 0.97 -0.49
N ILE A 118 -6.84 1.41 -0.97
CA ILE A 118 -6.69 2.04 -2.29
C ILE A 118 -6.07 1.02 -3.26
N PRO A 119 -6.76 0.64 -4.35
CA PRO A 119 -6.18 -0.23 -5.37
C PRO A 119 -5.03 0.43 -6.14
N ALA A 120 -4.11 -0.37 -6.70
CA ALA A 120 -2.91 0.12 -7.41
C ALA A 120 -3.20 1.05 -8.63
N ARG A 121 -4.41 0.98 -9.18
CA ARG A 121 -4.92 1.88 -10.24
C ARG A 121 -6.24 2.56 -9.87
N ALA A 122 -6.55 2.57 -8.57
CA ALA A 122 -7.84 2.97 -8.02
C ALA A 122 -9.00 2.48 -8.88
N PHE A 123 -9.84 3.39 -9.37
CA PHE A 123 -11.01 3.10 -10.20
C PHE A 123 -10.86 3.60 -11.63
N ALA A 124 -9.64 3.94 -12.05
CA ALA A 124 -9.36 4.54 -13.36
C ALA A 124 -9.10 3.51 -14.47
N TYR A 125 -8.70 2.29 -14.11
CA TYR A 125 -8.31 1.28 -15.10
C TYR A 125 -8.44 -0.15 -14.55
N ASN A 126 -8.74 -1.12 -15.42
CA ASN A 126 -9.04 -2.50 -15.03
C ASN A 126 -7.79 -3.38 -14.79
N ARG A 127 -6.58 -2.92 -15.19
CA ARG A 127 -5.34 -3.64 -14.85
C ARG A 127 -5.15 -3.61 -13.34
N TYR A 128 -4.70 -4.73 -12.77
CA TYR A 128 -4.60 -4.99 -11.32
C TYR A 128 -5.96 -5.21 -10.61
N HIS A 129 -7.04 -5.39 -11.37
CA HIS A 129 -8.32 -5.96 -10.92
C HIS A 129 -9.01 -5.24 -9.73
N GLY A 130 -8.64 -3.99 -9.42
CA GLY A 130 -9.15 -3.29 -8.25
C GLY A 130 -8.70 -3.90 -6.92
N LEU A 131 -7.57 -4.62 -6.92
CA LEU A 131 -7.00 -5.30 -5.75
C LEU A 131 -5.98 -4.41 -5.02
N TYR A 132 -5.74 -4.74 -3.76
CA TYR A 132 -4.89 -3.99 -2.83
C TYR A 132 -3.52 -4.65 -2.67
N TYR A 133 -2.50 -3.81 -2.66
CA TYR A 133 -1.08 -4.18 -2.67
C TYR A 133 -0.35 -3.41 -1.57
N TRP A 134 0.91 -3.77 -1.31
CA TRP A 134 1.86 -3.03 -0.47
C TRP A 134 2.04 -1.54 -0.85
N ASP A 135 1.65 -1.15 -2.07
CA ASP A 135 1.62 0.24 -2.55
C ASP A 135 0.94 1.18 -1.53
N SER A 136 -0.15 0.72 -0.92
CA SER A 136 -0.95 1.53 0.02
C SER A 136 -0.15 1.87 1.27
N GLU A 137 0.43 0.87 1.93
CA GLU A 137 1.17 1.07 3.19
C GLU A 137 2.53 1.74 2.98
N THR A 138 3.20 1.47 1.85
CA THR A 138 4.58 1.95 1.64
C THR A 138 4.62 3.34 0.98
N PHE A 139 3.71 3.61 0.02
CA PHE A 139 3.78 4.81 -0.82
C PHE A 139 2.65 5.80 -0.57
N LEU A 140 1.45 5.34 -0.20
CA LEU A 140 0.28 6.21 -0.05
C LEU A 140 0.09 6.67 1.40
N LEU A 141 0.24 5.75 2.35
CA LEU A 141 -0.01 5.98 3.77
C LEU A 141 0.80 7.14 4.36
N PRO A 142 2.10 7.36 4.06
CA PRO A 142 2.84 8.48 4.64
C PRO A 142 2.21 9.84 4.37
N GLN A 143 1.65 10.05 3.16
CA GLN A 143 0.96 11.30 2.83
C GLN A 143 -0.31 11.48 3.68
N TYR A 144 -1.11 10.42 3.84
CA TYR A 144 -2.32 10.49 4.66
C TYR A 144 -1.99 10.64 6.13
N LEU A 145 -0.96 9.96 6.64
CA LEU A 145 -0.54 10.07 8.03
C LEU A 145 -0.31 11.53 8.44
N HIS A 146 0.28 12.33 7.56
CA HIS A 146 0.61 13.73 7.83
C HIS A 146 -0.47 14.75 7.43
N SER A 147 -1.52 14.33 6.71
CA SER A 147 -2.58 15.24 6.23
C SER A 147 -3.98 14.88 6.75
N HIS A 148 -4.30 13.59 6.76
CA HIS A 148 -5.59 13.00 7.09
C HIS A 148 -5.37 11.67 7.82
N PRO A 149 -4.90 11.68 9.09
CA PRO A 149 -4.56 10.46 9.82
C PRO A 149 -5.74 9.48 9.95
N GLU A 150 -6.98 9.95 9.88
CA GLU A 150 -8.18 9.11 9.82
C GLU A 150 -8.22 8.22 8.58
N VAL A 151 -7.68 8.70 7.45
CA VAL A 151 -7.53 7.88 6.25
C VAL A 151 -6.44 6.84 6.45
N ALA A 152 -5.31 7.22 7.05
CA ALA A 152 -4.24 6.26 7.38
C ALA A 152 -4.75 5.15 8.31
N GLU A 153 -5.55 5.51 9.33
CA GLU A 153 -6.20 4.54 10.20
C GLU A 153 -7.13 3.61 9.41
N ASN A 154 -7.95 4.13 8.49
CA ASN A 154 -8.84 3.30 7.65
C ASN A 154 -8.05 2.30 6.78
N LEU A 155 -6.93 2.73 6.18
CA LEU A 155 -6.08 1.85 5.38
C LEU A 155 -5.49 0.70 6.22
N LEU A 156 -5.04 0.97 7.44
CA LEU A 156 -4.49 -0.06 8.32
C LEU A 156 -5.58 -0.93 8.97
N SER A 157 -6.74 -0.34 9.27
CA SER A 157 -7.92 -1.05 9.76
C SER A 157 -8.40 -2.09 8.74
N PHE A 158 -8.35 -1.75 7.45
CA PHE A 158 -8.59 -2.71 6.38
C PHE A 158 -7.69 -3.96 6.47
N ARG A 159 -6.41 -3.80 6.85
CA ARG A 159 -5.50 -4.95 7.09
C ARG A 159 -5.90 -5.76 8.31
N SER A 160 -6.36 -5.12 9.39
CA SER A 160 -6.94 -5.84 10.53
C SER A 160 -8.17 -6.65 10.13
N ARG A 161 -9.04 -6.11 9.27
CA ARG A 161 -10.23 -6.79 8.76
C ARG A 161 -9.90 -7.99 7.87
N THR A 162 -8.82 -7.90 7.09
CA THR A 162 -8.38 -8.97 6.17
C THR A 162 -7.40 -9.96 6.80
N LEU A 163 -7.02 -9.78 8.07
CA LEU A 163 -6.15 -10.69 8.81
C LEU A 163 -6.60 -12.18 8.78
N PRO A 164 -7.91 -12.53 8.85
CA PRO A 164 -8.33 -13.92 8.68
C PRO A 164 -7.92 -14.53 7.32
N GLY A 165 -7.96 -13.73 6.25
CA GLY A 165 -7.47 -14.12 4.92
C GLY A 165 -5.95 -14.32 4.90
N ALA A 166 -5.20 -13.41 5.53
CA ALA A 166 -3.75 -13.54 5.68
C ALA A 166 -3.31 -14.79 6.49
N ARG A 167 -4.10 -15.20 7.49
CA ARG A 167 -3.90 -16.48 8.22
C ARG A 167 -4.16 -17.69 7.31
N ARG A 168 -5.23 -17.65 6.50
CA ARG A 168 -5.50 -18.70 5.50
C ARG A 168 -4.36 -18.78 4.48
N ASN A 169 -3.82 -17.64 4.06
CA ASN A 169 -2.67 -17.58 3.16
C ASN A 169 -1.42 -18.18 3.79
N ALA A 170 -1.08 -17.83 5.04
CA ALA A 170 0.01 -18.49 5.77
C ALA A 170 -0.17 -20.02 5.84
N ALA A 171 -1.38 -20.50 6.15
CA ALA A 171 -1.67 -21.92 6.17
C ALA A 171 -1.52 -22.59 4.79
N HIS A 172 -1.93 -21.91 3.71
CA HIS A 172 -1.70 -22.36 2.33
C HIS A 172 -0.20 -22.53 2.03
N LEU A 173 0.62 -21.60 2.51
CA LEU A 173 2.09 -21.62 2.42
C LEU A 173 2.77 -22.56 3.44
N GLN A 174 1.99 -23.39 4.14
CA GLN A 174 2.43 -24.32 5.18
C GLN A 174 3.20 -23.62 6.33
N ALA A 175 2.79 -22.39 6.64
CA ALA A 175 3.39 -21.51 7.62
C ALA A 175 2.46 -21.29 8.82
N LYS A 176 3.02 -20.75 9.91
CA LYS A 176 2.24 -20.27 11.07
C LYS A 176 1.92 -18.79 10.90
N GLY A 177 1.07 -18.25 11.77
CA GLY A 177 0.82 -16.81 11.84
C GLY A 177 0.01 -16.30 10.66
N ALA A 178 0.36 -15.11 10.15
CA ALA A 178 -0.31 -14.47 9.03
C ALA A 178 0.69 -13.95 8.00
N CYS A 179 0.45 -14.24 6.72
CA CYS A 179 1.16 -13.69 5.58
C CYS A 179 0.15 -12.90 4.75
N PHE A 180 0.26 -11.58 4.75
CA PHE A 180 -0.63 -10.76 3.92
C PHE A 180 -0.36 -11.05 2.44
N PRO A 181 -1.40 -11.28 1.64
CA PRO A 181 -1.22 -11.60 0.23
C PRO A 181 -0.65 -10.45 -0.59
N TRP A 182 0.06 -10.78 -1.66
CA TRP A 182 0.52 -9.82 -2.65
C TRP A 182 -0.66 -9.08 -3.30
N MET A 183 -1.68 -9.83 -3.72
CA MET A 183 -2.90 -9.28 -4.28
C MET A 183 -4.07 -9.60 -3.34
N THR A 184 -4.49 -8.61 -2.56
CA THR A 184 -5.56 -8.78 -1.56
C THR A 184 -6.88 -8.22 -2.09
N ASP A 185 -8.01 -8.90 -1.84
CA ASP A 185 -9.36 -8.33 -2.03
C ASP A 185 -9.98 -7.84 -0.70
N SER A 186 -11.14 -7.16 -0.78
CA SER A 186 -11.81 -6.62 0.41
C SER A 186 -12.88 -7.53 1.03
N GLN A 187 -13.08 -8.73 0.48
CA GLN A 187 -14.09 -9.68 0.95
C GLN A 187 -13.46 -10.75 1.82
N ASP A 188 -12.50 -11.48 1.28
CA ASP A 188 -11.96 -12.69 1.87
C ASP A 188 -10.52 -12.51 2.39
N GLY A 189 -9.80 -11.52 1.85
CA GLY A 189 -8.44 -11.17 2.22
C GLY A 189 -7.38 -12.25 1.92
N PHE A 190 -7.70 -13.23 1.07
CA PHE A 190 -6.80 -14.30 0.62
C PHE A 190 -6.10 -13.90 -0.69
N GLU A 191 -5.05 -14.63 -1.05
CA GLU A 191 -4.26 -14.38 -2.26
C GLU A 191 -5.09 -14.53 -3.53
N GLN A 192 -5.07 -13.46 -4.34
CA GLN A 192 -5.72 -13.39 -5.65
C GLN A 192 -4.69 -13.42 -6.79
N GLY A 193 -3.40 -13.36 -6.47
CA GLY A 193 -2.31 -13.34 -7.42
C GLY A 193 -1.99 -14.74 -7.98
N PRO A 194 -1.22 -14.79 -9.08
CA PRO A 194 -0.73 -16.05 -9.60
C PRO A 194 0.32 -16.65 -8.65
N TRP A 195 0.25 -17.97 -8.45
CA TRP A 195 1.12 -18.75 -7.54
C TRP A 195 2.62 -18.53 -7.78
N ASN A 196 3.04 -18.22 -9.00
CA ASN A 196 4.46 -18.03 -9.34
C ASN A 196 5.06 -16.69 -8.88
N ILE A 197 4.26 -15.81 -8.26
CA ILE A 197 4.73 -14.57 -7.63
C ILE A 197 4.10 -14.45 -6.24
N GLY A 198 2.78 -14.59 -6.12
CA GLY A 198 2.05 -14.40 -4.86
C GLY A 198 2.56 -15.30 -3.73
N ASP A 199 2.91 -16.56 -4.05
CA ASP A 199 3.36 -17.51 -3.03
C ASP A 199 4.77 -17.22 -2.48
N TYR A 200 5.50 -16.26 -3.07
CA TYR A 200 6.91 -15.95 -2.75
C TYR A 200 7.13 -14.51 -2.32
N LEU A 201 6.14 -13.63 -2.53
CA LEU A 201 6.23 -12.21 -2.20
C LEU A 201 5.61 -11.98 -0.82
N TRP A 202 6.44 -12.09 0.21
CA TRP A 202 5.99 -12.04 1.61
C TRP A 202 6.22 -10.70 2.30
N HIS A 203 7.03 -9.83 1.68
CA HIS A 203 7.51 -8.60 2.32
C HIS A 203 6.39 -7.63 2.71
N GLN A 204 5.25 -7.68 2.02
CA GLN A 204 4.05 -6.91 2.38
C GLN A 204 3.62 -7.10 3.84
N THR A 205 3.88 -8.28 4.41
CA THR A 205 3.61 -8.56 5.83
C THR A 205 4.46 -7.66 6.75
N ALA A 206 5.72 -7.42 6.40
CA ALA A 206 6.60 -6.51 7.11
C ALA A 206 6.34 -5.04 6.76
N ASP A 207 5.97 -4.73 5.52
CA ASP A 207 5.61 -3.37 5.10
C ASP A 207 4.38 -2.86 5.88
N ILE A 208 3.36 -3.71 6.08
CA ILE A 208 2.19 -3.40 6.91
C ILE A 208 2.59 -3.18 8.37
N ALA A 209 3.45 -4.02 8.93
CA ALA A 209 3.93 -3.85 10.31
C ALA A 209 4.72 -2.55 10.50
N TYR A 210 5.56 -2.20 9.52
CA TYR A 210 6.28 -0.93 9.48
C TYR A 210 5.31 0.26 9.42
N ALA A 211 4.28 0.20 8.57
CA ALA A 211 3.29 1.27 8.47
C ALA A 211 2.44 1.43 9.73
N ILE A 212 2.11 0.34 10.43
CA ILE A 212 1.44 0.39 11.75
C ILE A 212 2.33 1.08 12.77
N ASP A 213 3.63 0.76 12.81
CA ASP A 213 4.59 1.41 13.71
C ASP A 213 4.69 2.92 13.43
N GLN A 214 4.82 3.31 12.15
CA GLN A 214 4.82 4.72 11.74
C GLN A 214 3.54 5.45 12.16
N TYR A 215 2.37 4.85 11.91
CA TYR A 215 1.08 5.43 12.29
C TYR A 215 1.01 5.68 13.80
N VAL A 216 1.21 4.65 14.62
CA VAL A 216 1.04 4.75 16.07
C VAL A 216 2.08 5.69 16.69
N ARG A 217 3.32 5.70 16.20
CA ARG A 217 4.34 6.64 16.70
C ARG A 217 4.02 8.08 16.37
N ALA A 218 3.46 8.36 15.19
CA ALA A 218 3.13 9.71 14.76
C ALA A 218 1.85 10.25 15.41
N THR A 219 0.85 9.40 15.66
CA THR A 219 -0.45 9.81 16.22
C THR A 219 -0.57 9.62 17.73
N GLY A 220 0.23 8.73 18.32
CA GLY A 220 0.06 8.30 19.72
C GLY A 220 -1.15 7.39 19.95
N ASP A 221 -1.72 6.81 18.90
CA ASP A 221 -2.95 6.01 18.96
C ASP A 221 -2.72 4.60 19.53
N VAL A 222 -2.57 4.54 20.86
CA VAL A 222 -2.41 3.29 21.61
C VAL A 222 -3.63 2.39 21.47
N ALA A 223 -4.84 2.95 21.33
CA ALA A 223 -6.06 2.17 21.18
C ALA A 223 -6.06 1.38 19.88
N PHE A 224 -5.64 1.99 18.76
CA PHE A 224 -5.43 1.29 17.50
C PHE A 224 -4.42 0.14 17.65
N MET A 225 -3.30 0.38 18.34
CA MET A 225 -2.30 -0.67 18.58
C MET A 225 -2.90 -1.85 19.36
N GLN A 226 -3.64 -1.61 20.45
CA GLN A 226 -4.22 -2.70 21.24
C GLN A 226 -5.33 -3.46 20.50
N GLN A 227 -6.18 -2.75 19.77
CA GLN A 227 -7.37 -3.33 19.15
C GLN A 227 -7.08 -4.01 17.81
N LYS A 228 -6.10 -3.50 17.06
CA LYS A 228 -5.86 -3.87 15.65
C LYS A 228 -4.39 -4.20 15.39
N GLY A 229 -3.48 -3.29 15.74
CA GLY A 229 -2.07 -3.35 15.34
C GLY A 229 -1.29 -4.53 15.92
N LEU A 230 -1.35 -4.74 17.24
CA LEU A 230 -0.50 -5.69 17.94
C LEU A 230 -0.74 -7.14 17.48
N GLU A 231 -1.99 -7.49 17.18
CA GLU A 231 -2.33 -8.82 16.63
C GLU A 231 -1.67 -9.06 15.26
N ILE A 232 -1.66 -8.05 14.38
CA ILE A 232 -0.99 -8.12 13.07
C ILE A 232 0.51 -8.32 13.25
N LEU A 233 1.14 -7.53 14.15
CA LEU A 233 2.58 -7.63 14.40
C LEU A 233 2.97 -9.02 14.91
N ILE A 234 2.23 -9.55 15.90
CA ILE A 234 2.48 -10.88 16.48
C ILE A 234 2.32 -11.98 15.42
N GLU A 235 1.23 -11.96 14.66
CA GLU A 235 0.97 -13.02 13.67
C GLU A 235 1.95 -12.97 12.50
N GLY A 236 2.39 -11.78 12.08
CA GLY A 236 3.47 -11.64 11.10
C GLY A 236 4.82 -12.14 11.63
N ALA A 237 5.16 -11.85 12.89
CA ALA A 237 6.38 -12.38 13.51
C ALA A 237 6.39 -13.92 13.58
N ARG A 238 5.24 -14.53 13.90
CA ARG A 238 5.05 -15.99 13.85
C ARG A 238 5.20 -16.56 12.44
N PHE A 239 4.73 -15.83 11.42
CA PHE A 239 4.94 -16.20 10.03
C PHE A 239 6.43 -16.24 9.69
N TRP A 240 7.14 -15.12 9.90
CA TRP A 240 8.58 -15.05 9.62
C TRP A 240 9.34 -16.19 10.32
N LEU A 241 9.15 -16.35 11.63
CA LEU A 241 9.83 -17.40 12.39
C LEU A 241 9.54 -18.81 11.85
N SER A 242 8.35 -19.06 11.31
CA SER A 242 8.00 -20.36 10.74
C SER A 242 8.63 -20.65 9.37
N LYS A 243 9.10 -19.62 8.64
CA LYS A 243 9.72 -19.75 7.32
C LYS A 243 11.26 -19.77 7.38
N LEU A 244 11.85 -19.26 8.46
CA LEU A 244 13.29 -19.19 8.62
C LEU A 244 13.94 -20.57 8.75
N GLN A 245 15.07 -20.75 8.07
CA GLN A 245 15.85 -21.99 8.08
C GLN A 245 17.23 -21.73 8.71
N PRO A 246 17.56 -22.31 9.88
CA PRO A 246 18.87 -22.13 10.48
C PRO A 246 19.95 -22.95 9.75
N ASP A 247 21.14 -22.36 9.56
CA ASP A 247 22.35 -23.09 9.14
C ASP A 247 23.06 -23.78 10.32
N SER A 248 24.17 -24.49 10.05
CA SER A 248 24.96 -25.17 11.08
C SER A 248 25.63 -24.24 12.09
N ARG A 249 25.69 -22.93 11.79
CA ARG A 249 26.20 -21.87 12.67
C ARG A 249 25.03 -21.13 13.35
N GLY A 250 23.80 -21.57 13.13
CA GLY A 250 22.54 -20.99 13.60
C GLY A 250 22.22 -19.61 13.02
N VAL A 251 22.80 -19.24 11.88
CA VAL A 251 22.34 -18.09 11.09
C VAL A 251 21.02 -18.49 10.44
N PHE A 252 19.99 -17.66 10.57
CA PHE A 252 18.71 -17.91 9.93
C PHE A 252 18.75 -17.42 8.48
N HIS A 253 18.14 -18.20 7.60
CA HIS A 253 18.03 -17.88 6.19
C HIS A 253 16.57 -17.83 5.77
N LEU A 254 16.24 -16.87 4.90
CA LEU A 254 14.99 -16.88 4.16
C LEU A 254 15.17 -17.75 2.91
N PRO A 255 14.20 -18.65 2.63
CA PRO A 255 14.21 -19.40 1.40
C PRO A 255 13.91 -18.48 0.20
N ASP A 256 13.72 -19.11 -0.95
CA ASP A 256 13.18 -18.55 -2.17
C ASP A 256 12.07 -17.50 -1.90
N THR A 257 12.41 -16.22 -2.10
CA THR A 257 11.54 -15.06 -1.93
C THR A 257 11.65 -14.11 -3.12
N VAL A 258 10.62 -13.29 -3.29
CA VAL A 258 10.60 -12.19 -4.26
C VAL A 258 10.56 -10.87 -3.50
N GLY A 259 11.52 -9.99 -3.77
CA GLY A 259 11.54 -8.62 -3.27
C GLY A 259 10.74 -7.66 -4.18
N PRO A 260 10.82 -6.34 -3.91
CA PRO A 260 10.26 -5.32 -4.79
C PRO A 260 10.65 -5.42 -6.27
N ASP A 261 11.85 -5.92 -6.58
CA ASP A 261 12.24 -6.22 -7.96
C ASP A 261 11.61 -7.53 -8.47
N GLU A 262 10.45 -7.41 -9.10
CA GLU A 262 9.71 -8.56 -9.63
C GLU A 262 10.30 -9.19 -10.93
N LEU A 263 11.39 -8.65 -11.50
CA LEU A 263 12.00 -9.26 -12.70
C LEU A 263 12.79 -10.51 -12.36
N ASP A 264 13.51 -10.45 -11.24
CA ASP A 264 14.31 -11.52 -10.71
C ASP A 264 13.54 -12.21 -9.61
N LYS A 265 12.94 -13.32 -10.03
CA LYS A 265 12.16 -14.16 -9.14
C LYS A 265 13.08 -15.15 -8.46
N HIS A 266 12.81 -15.39 -7.19
CA HIS A 266 13.26 -16.56 -6.45
C HIS A 266 14.68 -16.53 -5.87
N GLY A 267 15.01 -15.47 -5.11
CA GLY A 267 16.30 -15.33 -4.43
C GLY A 267 16.32 -15.89 -3.01
N LYS A 268 17.44 -16.48 -2.59
CA LYS A 268 17.67 -16.79 -1.17
C LYS A 268 18.13 -15.52 -0.45
N ASP A 269 17.61 -15.29 0.76
CA ASP A 269 18.01 -14.16 1.59
C ASP A 269 17.94 -12.81 0.87
N ASN A 270 16.85 -12.55 0.11
CA ASN A 270 16.72 -11.29 -0.61
C ASN A 270 16.90 -10.11 0.35
N GLY A 271 17.78 -9.16 0.03
CA GLY A 271 18.21 -8.14 0.98
C GLY A 271 17.07 -7.27 1.50
N TYR A 272 16.10 -6.89 0.65
CA TYR A 272 14.91 -6.15 1.10
C TYR A 272 14.07 -7.00 2.04
N VAL A 273 13.73 -8.23 1.64
CA VAL A 273 12.87 -9.12 2.43
C VAL A 273 13.53 -9.44 3.78
N SER A 274 14.82 -9.76 3.79
CA SER A 274 15.58 -10.04 5.01
C SER A 274 15.62 -8.84 5.96
N LEU A 275 15.92 -7.64 5.45
CA LEU A 275 15.94 -6.43 6.28
C LEU A 275 14.57 -6.11 6.87
N MET A 276 13.51 -6.16 6.07
CA MET A 276 12.16 -5.88 6.53
C MET A 276 11.65 -6.96 7.49
N ALA A 277 11.97 -8.24 7.29
CA ALA A 277 11.64 -9.32 8.22
C ALA A 277 12.37 -9.15 9.57
N ARG A 278 13.67 -8.79 9.55
CA ARG A 278 14.44 -8.46 10.77
C ARG A 278 13.76 -7.33 11.54
N HIS A 279 13.39 -6.28 10.82
CA HIS A 279 12.74 -5.11 11.42
C HIS A 279 11.38 -5.48 12.02
N HIS A 280 10.53 -6.22 11.30
CA HIS A 280 9.23 -6.70 11.79
C HIS A 280 9.38 -7.53 13.06
N LEU A 281 10.25 -8.54 13.08
CA LEU A 281 10.48 -9.38 14.26
C LEU A 281 10.86 -8.55 15.50
N ARG A 282 11.72 -7.55 15.30
CA ARG A 282 12.15 -6.63 16.37
C ARG A 282 11.01 -5.71 16.82
N LEU A 283 10.25 -5.13 15.88
CA LEU A 283 9.07 -4.32 16.17
C LEU A 283 8.02 -5.10 16.96
N ALA A 284 7.70 -6.33 16.56
CA ALA A 284 6.70 -7.14 17.26
C ALA A 284 7.10 -7.40 18.72
N ALA A 285 8.37 -7.74 18.97
CA ALA A 285 8.88 -7.92 20.33
C ALA A 285 8.83 -6.61 21.14
N GLN A 286 9.20 -5.48 20.54
CA GLN A 286 9.15 -4.17 21.18
C GLN A 286 7.73 -3.74 21.52
N TRP A 287 6.77 -3.95 20.61
CA TRP A 287 5.37 -3.58 20.81
C TRP A 287 4.65 -4.48 21.81
N VAL A 288 4.97 -5.79 21.87
CA VAL A 288 4.49 -6.65 22.97
C VAL A 288 4.96 -6.12 24.32
N ARG A 289 6.25 -5.77 24.42
CA ARG A 289 6.82 -5.24 25.67
C ARG A 289 6.22 -3.89 26.06
N SER A 290 6.12 -2.97 25.11
CA SER A 290 5.64 -1.60 25.37
C SER A 290 4.15 -1.59 25.70
N SER A 291 3.34 -2.38 24.97
CA SER A 291 1.91 -2.55 25.24
C SER A 291 1.66 -3.11 26.64
N LEU A 292 2.47 -4.07 27.11
CA LEU A 292 2.36 -4.58 28.48
C LEU A 292 2.68 -3.55 29.57
N LEU A 293 3.42 -2.49 29.24
CA LEU A 293 3.69 -1.38 30.16
C LEU A 293 2.58 -0.33 30.11
N GLU A 294 2.08 -0.03 28.92
CA GLU A 294 1.09 1.03 28.68
C GLU A 294 -0.35 0.59 29.01
N ALA A 295 -0.74 -0.63 28.61
CA ALA A 295 -2.09 -1.15 28.73
C ALA A 295 -2.11 -2.64 29.17
N PRO A 296 -1.51 -2.99 30.34
CA PRO A 296 -1.28 -4.37 30.75
C PRO A 296 -2.51 -5.28 30.68
N GLY A 297 -3.67 -4.82 31.16
CA GLY A 297 -4.89 -5.63 31.16
C GLY A 297 -5.39 -5.99 29.76
N GLU A 298 -5.47 -5.00 28.87
CA GLU A 298 -5.90 -5.20 27.47
C GLU A 298 -4.90 -6.08 26.72
N THR A 299 -3.60 -5.81 26.88
CA THR A 299 -2.56 -6.61 26.25
C THR A 299 -2.56 -8.05 26.78
N GLU A 300 -2.75 -8.29 28.07
CA GLU A 300 -2.82 -9.65 28.62
C GLU A 300 -4.05 -10.41 28.10
N MET A 301 -5.20 -9.74 27.95
CA MET A 301 -6.38 -10.32 27.31
C MET A 301 -6.12 -10.69 25.84
N LEU A 302 -5.45 -9.81 25.09
CA LEU A 302 -5.07 -10.06 23.70
C LEU A 302 -4.11 -11.26 23.61
N LEU A 303 -3.04 -11.26 24.39
CA LEU A 303 -2.07 -12.35 24.41
C LEU A 303 -2.72 -13.68 24.79
N ALA A 304 -3.62 -13.69 25.77
CA ALA A 304 -4.39 -14.89 26.13
C ALA A 304 -5.26 -15.38 24.95
N ARG A 305 -5.96 -14.48 24.25
CA ARG A 305 -6.76 -14.81 23.05
C ARG A 305 -5.91 -15.41 21.93
N LEU A 306 -4.72 -14.85 21.69
CA LEU A 306 -3.77 -15.32 20.68
C LEU A 306 -2.95 -16.54 21.12
N LYS A 307 -3.14 -17.00 22.36
CA LYS A 307 -2.30 -18.00 23.03
C LYS A 307 -0.82 -17.65 22.89
N CYS A 308 -0.51 -16.34 22.98
CA CYS A 308 0.82 -15.79 22.82
C CYS A 308 1.46 -15.66 24.19
N GLU A 309 2.54 -16.39 24.43
CA GLU A 309 3.31 -16.22 25.66
C GLU A 309 4.32 -15.08 25.52
N LYS A 310 4.58 -14.33 26.59
CA LYS A 310 5.59 -13.25 26.60
C LYS A 310 6.96 -13.75 26.12
N LYS A 311 7.28 -15.02 26.41
CA LYS A 311 8.53 -15.69 26.00
C LYS A 311 8.66 -15.93 24.48
N GLU A 312 7.58 -15.85 23.70
CA GLU A 312 7.65 -15.94 22.23
C GLU A 312 8.45 -14.79 21.62
N THR A 313 8.59 -13.66 22.33
CA THR A 313 9.42 -12.53 21.88
C THR A 313 10.92 -12.84 21.82
N VAL A 314 11.39 -13.80 22.62
CA VAL A 314 12.82 -14.18 22.68
C VAL A 314 13.30 -14.77 21.35
N PRO A 315 12.68 -15.83 20.79
CA PRO A 315 13.09 -16.36 19.49
C PRO A 315 12.86 -15.36 18.34
N TRP A 316 11.94 -14.40 18.44
CA TRP A 316 11.81 -13.34 17.44
C TRP A 316 13.03 -12.43 17.41
N LEU A 317 13.51 -12.01 18.58
CA LEU A 317 14.73 -11.19 18.69
C LEU A 317 15.97 -11.97 18.25
N GLU A 318 16.11 -13.24 18.68
CA GLU A 318 17.22 -14.09 18.21
C GLU A 318 17.21 -14.24 16.68
N ALA A 319 16.04 -14.49 16.09
CA ALA A 319 15.88 -14.57 14.66
C ALA A 319 16.23 -13.24 13.96
N SER A 320 15.77 -12.10 14.49
CA SER A 320 16.10 -10.77 13.96
C SER A 320 17.61 -10.49 13.98
N ASP A 321 18.30 -10.87 15.07
CA ASP A 321 19.73 -10.64 15.23
C ASP A 321 20.59 -11.57 14.35
N ARG A 322 20.09 -12.77 14.04
CA ARG A 322 20.83 -13.82 13.33
C ARG A 322 20.34 -14.09 11.90
N LEU A 323 19.35 -13.35 11.40
CA LEU A 323 18.87 -13.46 10.03
C LEU A 323 19.91 -12.89 9.04
N ALA A 324 20.27 -13.69 8.06
CA ALA A 324 21.21 -13.34 7.02
C ALA A 324 20.74 -12.14 6.18
N VAL A 325 21.64 -11.17 6.05
CA VAL A 325 21.57 -10.09 5.04
C VAL A 325 22.89 -10.17 4.29
N PRO A 326 22.96 -10.92 3.18
CA PRO A 326 24.17 -11.00 2.37
C PRO A 326 24.55 -9.61 1.86
N LYS A 327 25.84 -9.41 1.57
CA LYS A 327 26.38 -8.14 1.08
C LYS A 327 26.87 -8.28 -0.34
N VAL A 328 26.84 -7.18 -1.10
CA VAL A 328 27.47 -7.15 -2.41
C VAL A 328 28.97 -7.41 -2.23
N PRO A 329 29.58 -8.35 -3.00
CA PRO A 329 30.99 -8.72 -2.81
C PRO A 329 31.94 -7.51 -2.84
N GLY A 330 32.74 -7.35 -1.79
CA GLY A 330 33.73 -6.27 -1.66
C GLY A 330 33.17 -4.95 -1.12
N THR A 331 31.92 -4.93 -0.67
CA THR A 331 31.23 -3.74 -0.14
C THR A 331 30.52 -4.05 1.18
N GLU A 332 29.99 -3.02 1.83
CA GLU A 332 29.18 -3.16 3.05
C GLU A 332 27.67 -3.00 2.82
N ILE A 333 27.24 -2.88 1.56
CA ILE A 333 25.84 -2.69 1.20
C ILE A 333 25.10 -4.04 1.05
N PRO A 334 23.80 -4.12 1.41
CA PRO A 334 23.01 -5.33 1.24
C PRO A 334 22.97 -5.80 -0.22
N LEU A 335 23.00 -7.11 -0.41
CA LEU A 335 22.81 -7.78 -1.69
C LEU A 335 21.31 -7.98 -1.94
N GLN A 336 20.83 -7.63 -3.13
CA GLN A 336 19.47 -7.95 -3.57
C GLN A 336 19.24 -9.45 -3.54
N ASP A 337 20.01 -10.22 -4.31
CA ASP A 337 20.02 -11.69 -4.28
C ASP A 337 21.25 -12.21 -5.06
N GLU A 338 21.48 -13.52 -5.00
CA GLU A 338 22.57 -14.21 -5.69
C GLU A 338 22.42 -14.22 -7.22
N PHE A 339 21.20 -14.14 -7.75
CA PHE A 339 20.92 -14.21 -9.19
C PHE A 339 21.29 -12.91 -9.89
N LEU A 340 21.04 -11.76 -9.26
CA LEU A 340 21.41 -10.46 -9.80
C LEU A 340 22.92 -10.36 -10.02
N ILE A 341 23.74 -10.72 -9.02
CA ILE A 341 25.20 -10.61 -9.15
C ILE A 341 25.79 -11.63 -10.12
N ALA A 342 25.13 -12.77 -10.34
CA ALA A 342 25.54 -13.77 -11.32
C ALA A 342 25.38 -13.29 -12.77
N LYS A 343 24.57 -12.26 -13.02
CA LYS A 343 24.36 -11.69 -14.35
C LYS A 343 25.44 -10.69 -14.75
N LYS A 344 25.54 -10.47 -16.06
CA LYS A 344 26.48 -9.51 -16.66
C LYS A 344 26.04 -8.06 -16.37
N PRO A 345 26.96 -7.13 -16.07
CA PRO A 345 26.64 -5.71 -16.04
C PRO A 345 26.07 -5.23 -17.38
N LEU A 346 25.10 -4.32 -17.36
CA LEU A 346 24.57 -3.65 -18.54
C LEU A 346 24.73 -2.13 -18.39
N LYS A 347 25.08 -1.49 -19.49
CA LYS A 347 25.11 -0.05 -19.66
C LYS A 347 23.88 0.36 -20.44
N PHE A 348 23.02 1.20 -19.87
CA PHE A 348 21.77 1.61 -20.52
C PHE A 348 21.98 2.70 -21.56
N GLU A 349 23.17 3.32 -21.65
CA GLU A 349 23.46 4.37 -22.60
C GLU A 349 23.18 3.93 -24.04
N GLY A 350 22.24 4.63 -24.70
CA GLY A 350 21.83 4.34 -26.08
C GLY A 350 20.84 3.19 -26.23
N LEU A 351 20.39 2.55 -25.14
CA LEU A 351 19.33 1.54 -25.16
C LEU A 351 17.97 2.16 -24.84
N GLY A 352 16.94 1.76 -25.59
CA GLY A 352 15.56 2.01 -25.20
C GLY A 352 15.13 1.12 -24.02
N VAL A 353 14.13 1.57 -23.26
CA VAL A 353 13.60 0.83 -22.09
C VAL A 353 13.23 -0.62 -22.43
N GLU A 354 12.55 -0.85 -23.55
CA GLU A 354 12.17 -2.20 -24.00
C GLU A 354 13.37 -3.09 -24.36
N GLN A 355 14.45 -2.49 -24.87
CA GLN A 355 15.66 -3.22 -25.21
C GLN A 355 16.40 -3.66 -23.95
N ALA A 356 16.55 -2.75 -22.97
CA ALA A 356 17.12 -3.08 -21.67
C ALA A 356 16.27 -4.13 -20.95
N TYR A 357 14.94 -3.97 -20.95
CA TYR A 357 14.01 -4.95 -20.39
C TYR A 357 14.17 -6.34 -21.02
N ALA A 358 14.34 -6.43 -22.35
CA ALA A 358 14.55 -7.71 -23.03
C ALA A 358 15.84 -8.43 -22.60
N MET A 359 16.86 -7.68 -22.15
CA MET A 359 18.15 -8.22 -21.72
C MET A 359 18.15 -8.72 -20.26
N ARG A 360 17.09 -8.46 -19.48
CA ARG A 360 16.99 -8.80 -18.04
C ARG A 360 17.33 -10.24 -17.69
N HIS A 361 17.11 -11.20 -18.60
CA HIS A 361 17.42 -12.61 -18.35
C HIS A 361 18.92 -12.92 -18.29
N THR A 362 19.78 -12.06 -18.84
CA THR A 362 21.23 -12.30 -18.97
C THR A 362 22.09 -11.18 -18.36
N HIS A 363 21.49 -10.01 -18.16
CA HIS A 363 22.16 -8.84 -17.63
C HIS A 363 21.43 -8.28 -16.41
N ARG A 364 22.18 -7.59 -15.56
CA ARG A 364 21.68 -6.88 -14.38
C ARG A 364 20.73 -5.77 -14.82
N VAL A 365 19.45 -5.99 -14.60
CA VAL A 365 18.36 -5.06 -14.89
C VAL A 365 17.34 -5.21 -13.78
N VAL A 366 17.16 -4.16 -13.00
CA VAL A 366 16.25 -4.11 -11.85
C VAL A 366 15.00 -3.33 -12.27
N LYS A 367 13.79 -3.80 -11.96
CA LYS A 367 12.55 -3.09 -12.34
C LYS A 367 12.36 -1.78 -11.59
N GLN A 368 12.62 -1.78 -10.29
CA GLN A 368 12.30 -0.68 -9.37
C GLN A 368 13.20 -0.69 -8.13
N ALA A 369 13.00 0.28 -7.23
CA ALA A 369 13.78 0.32 -5.99
C ALA A 369 13.52 -0.94 -5.14
N ASP A 370 14.58 -1.71 -4.88
CA ASP A 370 14.59 -2.88 -4.00
C ASP A 370 15.47 -2.59 -2.77
N ILE A 371 16.79 -2.81 -2.83
CA ILE A 371 17.72 -2.43 -1.75
C ILE A 371 17.69 -0.94 -1.45
N ILE A 372 17.56 -0.10 -2.48
CA ILE A 372 17.40 1.36 -2.32
C ILE A 372 16.16 1.69 -1.48
N LEU A 373 15.07 0.94 -1.62
CA LEU A 373 13.86 1.12 -0.82
C LEU A 373 14.06 0.65 0.62
N ALA A 374 14.64 -0.53 0.84
CA ALA A 374 14.93 -1.00 2.20
C ALA A 374 15.84 -0.03 2.96
N MET A 375 16.89 0.46 2.32
CA MET A 375 17.83 1.41 2.92
C MET A 375 17.22 2.79 3.12
N PHE A 376 16.23 3.20 2.31
CA PHE A 376 15.46 4.41 2.54
C PHE A 376 14.52 4.27 3.75
N LEU A 377 13.76 3.17 3.84
CA LEU A 377 12.84 2.91 4.95
C LEU A 377 13.61 2.75 6.28
N LEU A 378 14.72 2.02 6.27
CA LEU A 378 15.56 1.72 7.43
C LEU A 378 16.82 2.58 7.46
N GLN A 379 16.74 3.82 6.96
CA GLN A 379 17.88 4.74 6.78
C GLN A 379 18.65 5.10 8.07
N GLU A 380 18.11 4.79 9.24
CA GLU A 380 18.81 4.94 10.51
C GLU A 380 19.80 3.79 10.79
N GLU A 381 19.68 2.66 10.10
CA GLU A 381 20.58 1.50 10.22
C GLU A 381 21.84 1.63 9.35
N PHE A 382 21.92 2.65 8.48
CA PHE A 382 22.98 2.81 7.49
C PHE A 382 23.68 4.17 7.58
N THR A 383 24.98 4.16 7.33
CA THR A 383 25.77 5.39 7.18
C THR A 383 25.45 6.09 5.86
N THR A 384 25.68 7.40 5.78
CA THR A 384 25.53 8.16 4.52
C THR A 384 26.42 7.60 3.41
N GLU A 385 27.61 7.11 3.76
CA GLU A 385 28.56 6.47 2.83
C GLU A 385 27.99 5.18 2.24
N GLN A 386 27.37 4.32 3.07
CA GLN A 386 26.68 3.12 2.59
C GLN A 386 25.50 3.47 1.69
N LEU A 387 24.72 4.51 2.03
CA LEU A 387 23.62 4.97 1.18
C LEU A 387 24.12 5.46 -0.18
N ARG A 388 25.26 6.17 -0.22
CA ARG A 388 25.91 6.60 -1.48
C ARG A 388 26.40 5.41 -2.30
N GLU A 389 27.10 4.47 -1.67
CA GLU A 389 27.62 3.28 -2.33
C GLU A 389 26.49 2.41 -2.91
N ALA A 390 25.39 2.25 -2.17
CA ALA A 390 24.21 1.53 -2.64
C ALA A 390 23.56 2.25 -3.82
N TYR A 391 23.42 3.57 -3.76
CA TYR A 391 22.89 4.37 -4.85
C TYR A 391 23.74 4.21 -6.12
N ASP A 392 25.06 4.35 -6.00
CA ASP A 392 26.00 4.18 -7.11
C ASP A 392 26.01 2.78 -7.71
N PHE A 393 25.72 1.76 -6.90
CA PHE A 393 25.66 0.39 -7.35
C PHE A 393 24.33 0.08 -8.06
N TYR A 394 23.19 0.40 -7.44
CA TYR A 394 21.87 -0.05 -7.88
C TYR A 394 21.18 0.88 -8.88
N GLU A 395 21.34 2.20 -8.76
CA GLU A 395 20.65 3.15 -9.63
C GLU A 395 21.00 2.93 -11.12
N PRO A 396 22.29 2.74 -11.52
CA PRO A 396 22.64 2.59 -12.93
C PRO A 396 22.09 1.32 -13.60
N MET A 397 21.62 0.35 -12.82
CA MET A 397 20.98 -0.88 -13.32
C MET A 397 19.46 -0.89 -13.12
N THR A 398 18.88 0.19 -12.60
CA THR A 398 17.44 0.30 -12.35
C THR A 398 16.73 0.89 -13.58
N LEU A 399 15.82 0.11 -14.16
CA LEU A 399 15.10 0.47 -15.38
C LEU A 399 14.00 1.51 -15.14
N HIS A 400 13.57 1.66 -13.88
CA HIS A 400 12.41 2.46 -13.48
C HIS A 400 11.13 2.08 -14.25
N TYR A 401 10.96 0.78 -14.50
CA TYR A 401 9.82 0.23 -15.26
C TYR A 401 8.50 0.28 -14.47
N SER A 402 8.59 0.52 -13.16
CA SER A 402 7.47 0.75 -12.25
C SER A 402 7.37 2.22 -11.88
N SER A 403 6.13 2.73 -11.76
CA SER A 403 5.86 4.07 -11.22
C SER A 403 6.34 4.24 -9.77
N LEU A 404 6.58 3.14 -9.05
CA LEU A 404 7.08 3.10 -7.67
C LEU A 404 8.60 3.36 -7.54
N SER A 405 9.31 3.54 -8.66
CA SER A 405 10.77 3.53 -8.64
C SER A 405 11.40 4.91 -8.42
N TYR A 406 10.97 5.91 -9.20
CA TYR A 406 11.66 7.22 -9.24
C TYR A 406 11.57 7.99 -7.91
N ASN A 407 10.46 7.91 -7.19
CA ASN A 407 10.26 8.67 -5.97
C ASN A 407 11.30 8.31 -4.89
N THR A 408 11.52 7.03 -4.64
CA THR A 408 12.48 6.56 -3.64
C THR A 408 13.90 6.94 -4.02
N HIS A 409 14.28 6.80 -5.30
CA HIS A 409 15.58 7.22 -5.78
C HIS A 409 15.77 8.73 -5.65
N ALA A 410 14.78 9.54 -6.02
CA ALA A 410 14.84 11.00 -5.93
C ALA A 410 15.01 11.47 -4.48
N VAL A 411 14.22 10.92 -3.54
CA VAL A 411 14.31 11.28 -2.12
C VAL A 411 15.66 10.86 -1.54
N LEU A 412 16.12 9.65 -1.85
CA LEU A 412 17.42 9.18 -1.37
C LEU A 412 18.57 10.00 -1.95
N ALA A 413 18.52 10.35 -3.24
CA ALA A 413 19.50 11.19 -3.92
C ALA A 413 19.67 12.55 -3.22
N MET A 414 18.56 13.20 -2.87
CA MET A 414 18.59 14.45 -2.09
C MET A 414 19.27 14.25 -0.73
N ARG A 415 18.95 13.17 -0.01
CA ARG A 415 19.54 12.87 1.31
C ARG A 415 21.05 12.67 1.25
N ILE A 416 21.57 12.09 0.16
CA ILE A 416 23.00 11.81 0.00
C ILE A 416 23.79 12.94 -0.69
N GLY A 417 23.13 14.06 -1.03
CA GLY A 417 23.75 15.22 -1.67
C GLY A 417 23.93 15.07 -3.19
N ARG A 418 23.08 14.28 -3.86
CA ARG A 418 23.02 14.12 -5.32
C ARG A 418 21.82 14.85 -5.90
N GLU A 419 21.85 16.17 -5.80
CA GLU A 419 20.74 17.04 -6.22
C GLU A 419 20.63 17.20 -7.75
N ARG A 420 21.59 16.68 -8.54
CA ARG A 420 21.70 16.89 -9.99
C ARG A 420 21.88 15.61 -10.76
#